data_AF-A0AA37V645-F1
#
_entry.id   AF-A0AA37V645-F1
#
_cell.length_a   1.000
_cell.length_b   1.000
_cell.length_c   1.000
_cell.angle_alpha   90.00
_cell.angle_beta   90.00
_cell.angle_gamma   90.00
#
_symmetry.space_group_name_H-M   'P 1'
#
loop_
_entity.id
_entity.type
_entity.pdbx_description
1 polymer ?
#
loop_
_entity_poly.entity_id
_entity_poly.type
_entity_poly.pdbx_seq_one_letter_code
_entity_poly.pdbx_strand_id
1 'polypeptide(L)'
;MMIRILYRAALLAGAVLTLTPGAAHAQLGGLRKRLEDRMLGQGATAQRAPTFDDRVLEITDARLEQLLRGLKAEQAAVAKQEQANAAENARMAEAEKRNEAYGKCAEPYTKELLRYTGMTMGLAFAAKREQDKTGKMTGPMQDSVKAVTTRMQQVARDLEAKCGKSPEQPEFDAMGSEGSDPEALGAKAAGLKDEQYAVLRERAAAFLLARGGRTGSYVYVAGERAALERRAGDLAAFRKLLGE
;
A
#
# COMPACT_ATOMS: atom_id res chain seq x y z
N MET A 1 6.64 -39.64 -12.10
CA MET A 1 6.61 -39.06 -10.74
C MET A 1 5.59 -37.93 -10.75
N MET A 2 4.34 -38.27 -10.40
CA MET A 2 3.17 -37.39 -10.53
C MET A 2 3.04 -36.53 -9.28
N ILE A 3 3.16 -35.20 -9.42
CA ILE A 3 2.82 -34.27 -8.34
C ILE A 3 1.35 -33.91 -8.52
N ARG A 4 0.50 -34.56 -7.72
CA ARG A 4 -0.90 -34.20 -7.51
C ARG A 4 -0.94 -32.88 -6.73
N ILE A 5 -1.29 -31.79 -7.40
CA ILE A 5 -1.57 -30.51 -6.72
C ILE A 5 -3.02 -30.56 -6.24
N LEU A 6 -3.15 -30.76 -4.93
CA LEU A 6 -4.40 -30.67 -4.17
C LEU A 6 -4.89 -29.22 -4.20
N TYR A 7 -5.99 -28.98 -4.93
CA TYR A 7 -6.81 -27.78 -4.79
C TYR A 7 -7.45 -27.78 -3.40
N ARG A 8 -6.94 -26.93 -2.50
CA ARG A 8 -7.65 -26.56 -1.27
C ARG A 8 -8.71 -25.52 -1.62
N ALA A 9 -9.93 -25.98 -1.86
CA ALA A 9 -11.13 -25.16 -1.79
C ALA A 9 -11.36 -24.79 -0.32
N ALA A 10 -11.18 -23.52 0.03
CA ALA A 10 -11.57 -22.97 1.31
C ALA A 10 -13.10 -22.82 1.34
N LEU A 11 -13.76 -23.79 1.97
CA LEU A 11 -15.18 -23.77 2.27
C LEU A 11 -15.43 -22.72 3.37
N LEU A 12 -16.06 -21.62 2.96
CA LEU A 12 -16.79 -20.69 3.83
C LEU A 12 -17.92 -21.46 4.54
N ALA A 13 -17.67 -21.89 5.78
CA ALA A 13 -18.70 -22.34 6.69
C ALA A 13 -19.13 -21.17 7.58
N GLY A 14 -20.41 -20.84 7.50
CA GLY A 14 -20.99 -19.64 8.08
C GLY A 14 -21.04 -19.66 9.59
N ALA A 15 -20.64 -18.53 10.18
CA ALA A 15 -20.98 -18.20 11.55
C ALA A 15 -22.41 -17.64 11.57
N VAL A 16 -23.38 -18.53 11.81
CA VAL A 16 -24.74 -18.16 12.22
C VAL A 16 -24.66 -17.64 13.65
N LEU A 17 -24.58 -16.32 13.80
CA LEU A 17 -24.82 -15.64 15.08
C LEU A 17 -26.31 -15.72 15.40
N THR A 18 -26.67 -16.58 16.34
CA THR A 18 -27.99 -16.62 16.95
C THR A 18 -28.17 -15.40 17.85
N LEU A 19 -29.08 -14.51 17.45
CA LEU A 19 -29.63 -13.43 18.25
C LEU A 19 -30.42 -14.02 19.43
N THR A 20 -29.92 -13.87 20.66
CA THR A 20 -30.73 -13.98 21.87
C THR A 20 -31.22 -12.57 22.26
N PRO A 21 -32.54 -12.33 22.42
CA PRO A 21 -33.05 -11.08 22.98
C PRO A 21 -32.93 -11.15 24.51
N GLY A 22 -31.72 -10.92 25.03
CA GLY A 22 -31.47 -10.73 26.45
C GLY A 22 -31.82 -9.31 26.87
N ALA A 23 -32.84 -9.18 27.73
CA ALA A 23 -33.34 -7.92 28.26
C ALA A 23 -32.26 -7.02 28.88
N ALA A 24 -31.88 -5.96 28.16
CA ALA A 24 -31.09 -4.85 28.69
C ALA A 24 -31.97 -3.58 28.70
N HIS A 25 -32.96 -3.51 29.60
CA HIS A 25 -33.90 -2.37 29.69
C HIS A 25 -33.91 -1.66 31.05
N ALA A 26 -32.88 -1.82 31.88
CA ALA A 26 -32.89 -1.25 33.24
C ALA A 26 -31.84 -0.14 33.53
N GLN A 27 -30.85 0.11 32.67
CA GLN A 27 -29.80 1.11 32.96
C GLN A 27 -29.85 2.40 32.12
N LEU A 28 -30.73 2.50 31.12
CA LEU A 28 -30.88 3.70 30.28
C LEU A 28 -31.80 4.78 30.88
N GLY A 29 -32.64 4.44 31.86
CA GLY A 29 -33.58 5.40 32.47
C GLY A 29 -32.91 6.50 33.30
N GLY A 30 -31.82 6.18 34.00
CA GLY A 30 -31.08 7.16 34.82
C GLY A 30 -30.24 8.14 34.00
N LEU A 31 -29.77 7.71 32.82
CA LEU A 31 -28.99 8.54 31.90
C LEU A 31 -29.87 9.60 31.23
N ARG A 32 -31.10 9.25 30.83
CA ARG A 32 -32.03 10.21 30.23
C ARG A 32 -32.43 11.32 31.19
N LYS A 33 -32.68 10.97 32.46
CA LYS A 33 -33.01 11.96 33.52
C LYS A 33 -31.81 12.87 33.84
N ARG A 34 -30.58 12.35 33.85
CA ARG A 34 -29.36 13.17 33.98
C ARG A 34 -29.08 14.07 32.77
N LEU A 35 -29.53 13.66 31.58
CA LEU A 35 -29.40 14.46 30.37
C LEU A 35 -30.46 15.56 30.32
N GLU A 36 -31.70 15.27 30.71
CA GLU A 36 -32.77 16.26 30.87
C GLU A 36 -32.48 17.25 32.00
N ASP A 37 -31.97 16.80 33.16
CA ASP A 37 -31.53 17.68 34.25
C ASP A 37 -30.32 18.55 33.86
N ARG A 38 -29.44 18.08 32.95
CA ARG A 38 -28.36 18.93 32.39
C ARG A 38 -28.85 19.90 31.31
N MET A 39 -29.91 19.58 30.58
CA MET A 39 -30.46 20.47 29.56
C MET A 39 -31.39 21.54 30.14
N LEU A 40 -32.05 21.25 31.27
CA LEU A 40 -33.00 22.15 31.93
C LEU A 40 -32.43 22.84 33.19
N GLY A 41 -31.32 22.34 33.73
CA GLY A 41 -30.59 22.92 34.85
C GLY A 41 -29.78 24.14 34.43
N GLN A 42 -30.36 25.31 34.70
CA GLN A 42 -29.70 26.62 34.72
C GLN A 42 -28.42 26.60 35.57
N GLY A 43 -27.32 26.35 34.88
CA GLY A 43 -26.00 26.80 35.24
C GLY A 43 -25.33 27.16 33.94
N ALA A 44 -25.66 28.34 33.40
CA ALA A 44 -24.79 29.03 32.47
C ALA A 44 -23.51 29.40 33.23
N THR A 45 -22.71 28.39 33.59
CA THR A 45 -21.29 28.59 33.79
C THR A 45 -20.84 29.17 32.46
N ALA A 46 -20.49 30.46 32.48
CA ALA A 46 -19.93 31.15 31.34
C ALA A 46 -18.98 30.17 30.67
N GLN A 47 -19.36 29.66 29.49
CA GLN A 47 -18.55 28.70 28.75
C GLN A 47 -17.20 29.38 28.61
N ARG A 48 -16.24 28.91 29.41
CA ARG A 48 -14.92 29.51 29.50
C ARG A 48 -14.41 29.47 28.08
N ALA A 49 -14.24 30.65 27.48
CA ALA A 49 -13.80 30.74 26.10
C ALA A 49 -12.58 29.81 25.95
N PRO A 50 -12.57 28.93 24.94
CA PRO A 50 -11.46 28.01 24.76
C PRO A 50 -10.17 28.82 24.77
N THR A 51 -9.26 28.47 25.67
CA THR A 51 -7.94 29.11 25.71
C THR A 51 -7.16 28.58 24.53
N PHE A 52 -7.03 29.41 23.49
CA PHE A 52 -6.13 29.12 22.39
C PHE A 52 -4.70 29.08 22.93
N ASP A 53 -4.03 27.95 22.75
CA ASP A 53 -2.65 27.72 23.16
C ASP A 53 -1.75 27.54 21.94
N ASP A 54 -0.46 27.27 22.14
CA ASP A 54 0.49 27.05 21.05
C ASP A 54 0.16 25.81 20.19
N ARG A 55 -0.79 24.97 20.60
CA ARG A 55 -1.22 23.75 19.91
C ARG A 55 -2.53 23.94 19.15
N VAL A 56 -3.52 24.58 19.78
CA VAL A 56 -4.85 24.83 19.24
C VAL A 56 -5.01 26.31 18.98
N LEU A 57 -4.90 26.65 17.70
CA LEU A 57 -4.87 28.03 17.25
C LEU A 57 -6.23 28.42 16.68
N GLU A 58 -6.62 29.65 16.93
CA GLU A 58 -7.88 30.20 16.42
C GLU A 58 -7.88 30.20 14.89
N ILE A 59 -8.96 29.70 14.28
CA ILE A 59 -9.12 29.66 12.82
C ILE A 59 -9.46 31.06 12.30
N THR A 60 -8.44 31.82 11.94
CA THR A 60 -8.55 33.12 11.26
C THR A 60 -8.41 32.98 9.75
N ASP A 61 -8.82 34.00 8.98
CA ASP A 61 -8.63 34.01 7.51
C ASP A 61 -7.16 33.82 7.12
N ALA A 62 -6.22 34.45 7.84
CA ALA A 62 -4.78 34.30 7.59
C ALA A 62 -4.28 32.86 7.81
N ARG A 63 -4.84 32.15 8.80
CA ARG A 63 -4.52 30.72 9.01
C ARG A 63 -5.16 29.81 7.98
N LEU A 64 -6.37 30.12 7.53
CA LEU A 64 -6.98 29.39 6.43
C LEU A 64 -6.17 29.56 5.13
N GLU A 65 -5.55 30.73 4.91
CA GLU A 65 -4.60 30.89 3.80
C GLU A 65 -3.34 30.06 3.96
N GLN A 66 -2.79 29.94 5.17
CA GLN A 66 -1.69 29.02 5.47
C GLN A 66 -2.10 27.57 5.17
N LEU A 67 -3.25 27.12 5.68
CA LEU A 67 -3.80 25.79 5.42
C LEU A 67 -3.95 25.53 3.92
N LEU A 68 -4.57 26.46 3.17
CA LEU A 68 -4.79 26.31 1.73
C LEU A 68 -3.47 26.24 0.94
N ARG A 69 -2.41 26.93 1.38
CA ARG A 69 -1.07 26.75 0.79
C ARG A 69 -0.52 25.35 1.07
N GLY A 70 -0.69 24.83 2.29
CA GLY A 70 -0.30 23.47 2.63
C GLY A 70 -1.05 22.41 1.82
N LEU A 71 -2.38 22.52 1.73
CA LEU A 71 -3.22 21.57 0.99
C LEU A 71 -2.88 21.55 -0.52
N LYS A 72 -2.49 22.69 -1.10
CA LYS A 72 -1.99 22.74 -2.48
C LYS A 72 -0.67 22.00 -2.65
N ALA A 73 0.24 22.13 -1.69
CA ALA A 73 1.52 21.41 -1.72
C ALA A 73 1.31 19.90 -1.56
N GLU A 74 0.43 19.48 -0.65
CA GLU A 74 -0.01 18.09 -0.53
C GLU A 74 -0.58 17.54 -1.83
N GLN A 75 -1.52 18.26 -2.44
CA GLN A 75 -2.15 17.83 -3.68
C GLN A 75 -1.12 17.63 -4.80
N ALA A 76 -0.15 18.53 -4.91
CA ALA A 76 0.94 18.42 -5.87
C ALA A 76 1.84 17.22 -5.58
N ALA A 77 2.14 16.95 -4.30
CA ALA A 77 2.93 15.79 -3.88
C ALA A 77 2.21 14.47 -4.20
N VAL A 78 0.92 14.36 -3.87
CA VAL A 78 0.08 13.20 -4.19
C VAL A 78 0.00 12.99 -5.70
N ALA A 79 -0.25 14.03 -6.49
CA ALA A 79 -0.30 13.93 -7.95
C ALA A 79 1.02 13.43 -8.55
N LYS A 80 2.15 13.92 -8.03
CA LYS A 80 3.49 13.46 -8.45
C LYS A 80 3.71 11.99 -8.09
N GLN A 81 3.28 11.56 -6.90
CA GLN A 81 3.38 10.17 -6.47
C GLN A 81 2.48 9.25 -7.32
N GLU A 82 1.24 9.65 -7.61
CA GLU A 82 0.34 8.92 -8.50
C GLU A 82 0.94 8.76 -9.91
N GLN A 83 1.58 9.80 -10.45
CA GLN A 83 2.29 9.74 -11.73
C GLN A 83 3.51 8.80 -11.69
N ALA A 84 4.30 8.84 -10.63
CA ALA A 84 5.45 7.96 -10.45
C ALA A 84 5.00 6.49 -10.38
N ASN A 85 3.98 6.20 -9.58
CA ASN A 85 3.39 4.87 -9.46
C ASN A 85 2.80 4.38 -10.79
N ALA A 86 2.13 5.25 -11.55
CA ALA A 86 1.60 4.91 -12.87
C ALA A 86 2.72 4.57 -13.86
N ALA A 87 3.82 5.33 -13.85
CA ALA A 87 4.98 5.07 -14.70
C ALA A 87 5.68 3.75 -14.31
N GLU A 88 5.82 3.47 -13.02
CA GLU A 88 6.38 2.20 -12.53
C GLU A 88 5.50 1.01 -12.92
N ASN A 89 4.18 1.10 -12.72
CA ASN A 89 3.24 0.07 -13.13
C ASN A 89 3.29 -0.20 -14.64
N ALA A 90 3.44 0.84 -15.46
CA ALA A 90 3.61 0.69 -16.90
C ALA A 90 4.92 -0.06 -17.24
N ARG A 91 6.04 0.29 -16.58
CA ARG A 91 7.33 -0.40 -16.75
C ARG A 91 7.24 -1.88 -16.34
N MET A 92 6.57 -2.17 -15.23
CA MET A 92 6.37 -3.53 -14.74
C MET A 92 5.51 -4.35 -15.72
N ALA A 93 4.43 -3.77 -16.26
CA ALA A 93 3.60 -4.43 -17.25
C ALA A 93 4.36 -4.74 -18.56
N GLU A 94 5.26 -3.85 -18.99
CA GLU A 94 6.13 -4.10 -20.15
C GLU A 94 7.19 -5.18 -19.87
N ALA A 95 7.77 -5.19 -18.66
CA ALA A 95 8.68 -6.24 -18.22
C ALA A 95 7.98 -7.60 -18.18
N GLU A 96 6.77 -7.68 -17.64
CA GLU A 96 5.97 -8.91 -17.59
C GLU A 96 5.70 -9.46 -18.99
N LYS A 97 5.30 -8.62 -19.95
CA LYS A 97 5.11 -9.04 -21.35
C LYS A 97 6.38 -9.60 -21.98
N ARG A 98 7.53 -8.97 -21.72
CA ARG A 98 8.84 -9.46 -22.19
C ARG A 98 9.20 -10.80 -21.55
N ASN A 99 8.97 -10.94 -20.25
CA ASN A 99 9.20 -12.19 -19.51
C ASN A 99 8.31 -13.32 -20.03
N GLU A 100 7.03 -13.05 -20.29
CA GLU A 100 6.10 -14.03 -20.83
C GLU A 100 6.51 -14.48 -22.25
N ALA A 101 6.87 -13.53 -23.12
CA ALA A 101 7.34 -13.84 -24.47
C ALA A 101 8.63 -14.67 -24.45
N TYR A 102 9.59 -14.28 -23.61
CA TYR A 102 10.82 -15.05 -23.41
C TYR A 102 10.53 -16.44 -22.86
N GLY A 103 9.67 -16.57 -21.83
CA GLY A 103 9.29 -17.83 -21.23
C GLY A 103 8.68 -18.81 -22.24
N LYS A 104 7.76 -18.34 -23.09
CA LYS A 104 7.18 -19.15 -24.18
C LYS A 104 8.24 -19.60 -25.19
N CYS A 105 9.18 -18.73 -25.55
CA CYS A 105 10.27 -19.10 -26.45
C CYS A 105 11.25 -20.10 -25.81
N ALA A 106 11.57 -19.90 -24.53
CA ALA A 106 12.58 -20.64 -23.79
C ALA A 106 12.07 -22.00 -23.27
N GLU A 107 10.77 -22.22 -23.16
CA GLU A 107 10.16 -23.46 -22.64
C GLU A 107 10.73 -24.76 -23.26
N PRO A 108 10.84 -24.93 -24.59
CA PRO A 108 11.42 -26.13 -25.17
C PRO A 108 12.89 -26.33 -24.78
N TYR A 109 13.69 -25.25 -24.78
CA TYR A 109 15.11 -25.31 -24.44
C TYR A 109 15.34 -25.58 -22.95
N THR A 110 14.52 -24.99 -22.08
CA THR A 110 14.60 -25.22 -20.63
C THR A 110 14.22 -26.65 -20.27
N LYS A 111 13.21 -27.24 -20.93
CA LYS A 111 12.91 -28.68 -20.81
C LYS A 111 14.05 -29.56 -21.27
N GLU A 112 14.68 -29.23 -22.40
CA GLU A 112 15.83 -29.97 -22.94
C GLU A 112 17.06 -29.86 -22.02
N LEU A 113 17.36 -28.65 -21.52
CA LEU A 113 18.41 -28.41 -20.52
C LEU A 113 18.16 -29.20 -19.24
N LEU A 114 16.94 -29.17 -18.69
CA LEU A 114 16.59 -29.93 -17.49
C LEU A 114 16.80 -31.44 -17.70
N ARG A 115 16.44 -31.95 -18.88
CA ARG A 115 16.66 -33.35 -19.25
C ARG A 115 18.16 -33.69 -19.26
N TYR A 116 19.00 -32.84 -19.85
CA TYR A 116 20.44 -33.05 -19.87
C TYR A 116 21.10 -32.87 -18.50
N THR A 117 20.65 -31.94 -17.66
CA THR A 117 21.10 -31.80 -16.27
C THR A 117 20.81 -33.07 -15.49
N GLY A 118 19.60 -33.64 -15.63
CA GLY A 118 19.24 -34.91 -15.01
C GLY A 118 20.11 -36.07 -15.48
N MET A 119 20.38 -36.18 -16.79
CA MET A 119 21.32 -37.17 -17.33
C MET A 119 22.75 -36.99 -16.80
N THR A 120 23.23 -35.74 -16.72
CA THR A 120 24.58 -35.41 -16.22
C THR A 120 24.73 -35.81 -14.76
N MET A 121 23.75 -35.49 -13.91
CA MET A 121 23.77 -35.93 -12.51
C MET A 121 23.71 -37.45 -12.39
N GLY A 122 22.87 -38.12 -13.18
CA GLY A 122 22.80 -39.59 -13.20
C GLY A 122 24.14 -40.23 -13.57
N LEU A 123 24.79 -39.73 -14.63
CA LEU A 123 26.13 -40.18 -15.04
C LEU A 123 27.18 -39.90 -13.98
N ALA A 124 27.16 -38.71 -13.36
CA ALA A 124 28.09 -38.35 -12.29
C ALA A 124 27.94 -39.27 -11.06
N PHE A 125 26.71 -39.59 -10.64
CA PHE A 125 26.47 -40.52 -9.55
C PHE A 125 26.91 -41.94 -9.88
N ALA A 126 26.66 -42.40 -11.10
CA ALA A 126 27.09 -43.72 -11.53
C ALA A 126 28.62 -43.80 -11.68
N ALA A 127 29.27 -42.75 -12.18
CA ALA A 127 30.73 -42.65 -12.24
C ALA A 127 31.36 -42.68 -10.85
N LYS A 128 30.76 -41.96 -9.89
CA LYS A 128 31.18 -41.99 -8.50
C LYS A 128 31.05 -43.40 -7.90
N ARG A 129 29.93 -44.09 -8.12
CA ARG A 129 29.74 -45.48 -7.66
C ARG A 129 30.77 -46.44 -8.23
N GLU A 130 31.12 -46.33 -9.51
CA GLU A 130 32.15 -47.18 -10.11
C GLU A 130 33.56 -46.83 -9.64
N GLN A 131 33.84 -45.55 -9.42
CA GLN A 131 35.09 -45.10 -8.81
C GLN A 131 35.23 -45.64 -7.38
N ASP A 132 34.18 -45.61 -6.57
CA ASP A 132 34.18 -46.13 -5.20
C ASP A 132 34.42 -47.65 -5.16
N LYS A 133 33.95 -48.40 -6.17
CA LYS A 133 34.18 -49.85 -6.29
C LYS A 133 35.56 -50.22 -6.82
N THR A 134 36.05 -49.51 -7.83
CA THR A 134 37.22 -49.94 -8.62
C THR A 134 38.46 -49.06 -8.40
N GLY A 135 38.32 -47.95 -7.69
CA GLY A 135 39.36 -46.95 -7.46
C GLY A 135 39.72 -46.12 -8.70
N LYS A 136 39.05 -46.32 -9.85
CA LYS A 136 39.34 -45.63 -11.11
C LYS A 136 38.05 -45.21 -11.80
N MET A 137 38.01 -44.01 -12.39
CA MET A 137 36.99 -43.68 -13.38
C MET A 137 37.34 -44.36 -14.70
N THR A 138 36.40 -45.08 -15.29
CA THR A 138 36.56 -45.70 -16.60
C THR A 138 36.27 -44.70 -17.73
N GLY A 139 37.08 -44.72 -18.79
CA GLY A 139 37.05 -43.75 -19.91
C GLY A 139 35.68 -43.52 -20.60
N PRO A 140 34.86 -44.56 -20.87
CA PRO A 140 33.57 -44.39 -21.56
C PRO A 140 32.58 -43.47 -20.82
N MET A 141 32.73 -43.38 -19.50
CA MET A 141 31.85 -42.56 -18.66
C MET A 141 32.25 -41.09 -18.70
N GLN A 142 33.55 -40.78 -18.76
CA GLN A 142 34.05 -39.43 -18.99
C GLN A 142 33.63 -38.90 -20.36
N ASP A 143 33.70 -39.74 -21.40
CA ASP A 143 33.25 -39.37 -22.76
C ASP A 143 31.76 -39.06 -22.79
N SER A 144 30.95 -39.85 -22.07
CA SER A 144 29.50 -39.62 -21.94
C SER A 144 29.18 -38.30 -21.24
N VAL A 145 29.86 -37.99 -20.13
CA VAL A 145 29.69 -36.71 -19.42
C VAL A 145 30.11 -35.53 -20.32
N LYS A 146 31.23 -35.66 -21.04
CA LYS A 146 31.71 -34.63 -21.97
C LYS A 146 30.74 -34.39 -23.13
N ALA A 147 30.19 -35.46 -23.70
CA ALA A 147 29.20 -35.36 -24.78
C ALA A 147 27.91 -34.67 -24.31
N VAL A 148 27.39 -35.04 -23.14
CA VAL A 148 26.20 -34.39 -22.56
C VAL A 148 26.47 -32.92 -22.23
N THR A 149 27.63 -32.60 -21.65
CA THR A 149 28.03 -31.21 -21.34
C THR A 149 28.12 -30.35 -22.60
N THR A 150 28.73 -30.88 -23.66
CA THR A 150 28.83 -30.19 -24.96
C THR A 150 27.44 -29.91 -25.54
N ARG A 151 26.53 -30.88 -25.42
CA ARG A 151 25.15 -30.72 -25.88
C ARG A 151 24.38 -29.71 -25.04
N MET A 152 24.55 -29.68 -23.72
CA MET A 152 23.98 -28.62 -22.87
C MET A 152 24.45 -27.22 -23.29
N GLN A 153 25.75 -27.06 -23.54
CA GLN A 153 26.30 -25.79 -24.02
C GLN A 153 25.70 -25.39 -25.37
N GLN A 154 25.46 -26.35 -26.26
CA GLN A 154 24.80 -26.07 -27.54
C GLN A 154 23.35 -25.61 -27.34
N VAL A 155 22.57 -26.30 -26.50
CA VAL A 155 21.18 -25.91 -26.21
C VAL A 155 21.11 -24.52 -25.58
N ALA A 156 22.05 -24.18 -24.69
CA ALA A 156 22.15 -22.84 -24.11
C ALA A 156 22.46 -21.77 -25.17
N ARG A 157 23.39 -22.04 -26.10
CA ARG A 157 23.69 -21.13 -27.22
C ARG A 157 22.51 -20.98 -28.17
N ASP A 158 21.81 -22.08 -28.48
CA ASP A 158 20.63 -22.05 -29.34
C ASP A 158 19.46 -21.28 -28.70
N LEU A 159 19.31 -21.40 -27.37
CA LEU A 159 18.36 -20.61 -26.59
C LEU A 159 18.67 -19.12 -26.72
N GLU A 160 19.91 -18.70 -26.45
CA GLU A 160 20.29 -17.28 -26.56
C GLU A 160 20.17 -16.77 -28.00
N ALA A 161 20.56 -17.59 -28.99
CA ALA A 161 20.48 -17.21 -30.40
C ALA A 161 19.05 -17.03 -30.91
N LYS A 162 18.07 -17.78 -30.37
CA LYS A 162 16.67 -17.75 -30.84
C LYS A 162 15.75 -16.90 -29.97
N CYS A 163 15.94 -16.94 -28.67
CA CYS A 163 15.09 -16.23 -27.71
C CYS A 163 15.74 -14.94 -27.19
N GLY A 164 17.01 -14.69 -27.52
CA GLY A 164 17.78 -13.59 -26.98
C GLY A 164 18.27 -13.88 -25.56
N LYS A 165 18.85 -12.84 -24.94
CA LYS A 165 19.21 -12.89 -23.53
C LYS A 165 17.96 -12.91 -22.66
N SER A 166 18.04 -13.60 -21.52
CA SER A 166 16.98 -13.53 -20.51
C SER A 166 16.75 -12.06 -20.15
N PRO A 167 15.49 -11.59 -20.16
CA PRO A 167 15.18 -10.26 -19.67
C PRO A 167 15.71 -10.12 -18.24
N GLU A 168 16.45 -9.04 -17.98
CA GLU A 168 16.84 -8.68 -16.63
C GLU A 168 15.56 -8.37 -15.84
N GLN A 169 15.47 -8.92 -14.63
CA GLN A 169 14.40 -8.51 -13.73
C GLN A 169 14.62 -7.03 -13.43
N PRO A 170 13.60 -6.17 -13.58
CA PRO A 170 13.73 -4.79 -13.16
C PRO A 170 14.16 -4.81 -11.70
N GLU A 171 15.30 -4.17 -11.40
CA GLU A 171 15.69 -3.95 -10.01
C GLU A 171 14.53 -3.21 -9.35
N PHE A 172 13.91 -3.86 -8.37
CA PHE A 172 12.89 -3.21 -7.57
C PHE A 172 13.62 -2.16 -6.75
N ASP A 173 13.55 -0.91 -7.19
CA ASP A 173 14.05 0.25 -6.46
C ASP A 173 13.16 0.46 -5.22
N ALA A 174 13.34 -0.41 -4.23
CA ALA A 174 12.67 -0.34 -2.94
C ALA A 174 12.94 1.01 -2.22
N MET A 175 13.96 1.75 -2.65
CA MET A 175 14.35 3.06 -2.13
C MET A 175 13.65 4.24 -2.82
N GLY A 176 12.82 4.03 -3.84
CA GLY A 176 12.11 5.11 -4.54
C GLY A 176 10.94 5.73 -3.75
N SER A 177 10.55 5.11 -2.64
CA SER A 177 9.43 5.54 -1.79
C SER A 177 9.86 5.79 -0.33
N GLU A 178 11.01 6.44 -0.11
CA GLU A 178 11.08 7.40 1.00
C GLU A 178 10.16 8.58 0.63
N GLY A 179 8.87 8.28 0.59
CA GLY A 179 7.79 9.20 0.31
C GLY A 179 7.87 10.25 1.39
N SER A 180 8.26 11.46 1.01
CA SER A 180 8.05 12.62 1.85
C SER A 180 6.57 12.62 2.20
N ASP A 181 6.26 12.42 3.48
CA ASP A 181 4.89 12.44 3.98
C ASP A 181 4.20 13.69 3.41
N PRO A 182 3.17 13.55 2.55
CA PRO A 182 2.52 14.68 1.92
C PRO A 182 2.08 15.72 2.96
N GLU A 183 1.63 15.26 4.13
CA GLU A 183 1.18 16.13 5.22
C GLU A 183 2.32 16.96 5.80
N ALA A 184 3.52 16.37 5.99
CA ALA A 184 4.71 17.11 6.42
C ALA A 184 5.14 18.17 5.38
N LEU A 185 5.01 17.87 4.08
CA LEU A 185 5.21 18.87 3.02
C LEU A 185 4.16 19.98 3.09
N GLY A 186 2.91 19.64 3.37
CA GLY A 186 1.81 20.57 3.59
C GLY A 186 2.09 21.52 4.76
N ALA A 187 2.47 20.97 5.93
CA ALA A 187 2.82 21.75 7.11
C ALA A 187 3.98 22.73 6.85
N LYS A 188 5.05 22.25 6.20
CA LYS A 188 6.18 23.08 5.79
C LYS A 188 5.77 24.20 4.85
N ALA A 189 4.95 23.92 3.84
CA ALA A 189 4.46 24.92 2.89
C ALA A 189 3.48 25.94 3.52
N ALA A 190 2.71 25.50 4.50
CA ALA A 190 1.85 26.36 5.31
C ALA A 190 2.64 27.28 6.24
N GLY A 191 3.89 26.92 6.58
CA GLY A 191 4.68 27.60 7.60
C GLY A 191 4.17 27.33 9.01
N LEU A 192 3.61 26.14 9.23
CA LEU A 192 3.04 25.68 10.50
C LEU A 192 3.85 24.49 11.03
N LYS A 193 3.79 24.26 12.34
CA LYS A 193 4.26 22.99 12.91
C LYS A 193 3.33 21.86 12.47
N ASP A 194 3.86 20.66 12.35
CA ASP A 194 3.11 19.48 11.91
C ASP A 194 1.82 19.27 12.72
N GLU A 195 1.88 19.39 14.05
CA GLU A 195 0.68 19.22 14.90
C GLU A 195 -0.35 20.35 14.69
N GLN A 196 0.10 21.59 14.51
CA GLN A 196 -0.79 22.73 14.26
C GLN A 196 -1.49 22.60 12.92
N TYR A 197 -0.76 22.09 11.93
CA TYR A 197 -1.26 21.85 10.59
C TYR A 197 -2.30 20.72 10.59
N ALA A 198 -1.98 19.58 11.22
CA ALA A 198 -2.89 18.44 11.36
C ALA A 198 -4.20 18.84 12.06
N VAL A 199 -4.13 19.56 13.19
CA VAL A 199 -5.32 20.04 13.91
C VAL A 199 -6.16 21.00 13.05
N LEU A 200 -5.51 21.93 12.34
CA LEU A 200 -6.21 22.89 11.48
C LEU A 200 -6.90 22.18 10.30
N ARG A 201 -6.24 21.16 9.73
CA ARG A 201 -6.77 20.30 8.68
C ARG A 201 -7.98 19.49 9.16
N GLU A 202 -7.89 18.84 10.31
CA GLU A 202 -9.00 18.09 10.93
C GLU A 202 -10.20 18.99 11.23
N ARG A 203 -9.96 20.17 11.81
CA ARG A 203 -11.04 21.13 12.10
C ARG A 203 -11.69 21.67 10.82
N ALA A 204 -10.92 21.87 9.74
CA ALA A 204 -11.49 22.26 8.44
C ALA A 204 -12.30 21.12 7.80
N ALA A 205 -11.84 19.87 7.92
CA ALA A 205 -12.55 18.69 7.46
C ALA A 205 -13.89 18.51 8.20
N ALA A 206 -13.87 18.58 9.54
CA ALA A 206 -15.07 18.50 10.37
C ALA A 206 -16.11 19.58 10.01
N PHE A 207 -15.66 20.79 9.67
CA PHE A 207 -16.53 21.86 9.21
C PHE A 207 -17.20 21.50 7.88
N LEU A 208 -16.44 21.00 6.89
CA LEU A 208 -16.98 20.60 5.59
C LEU A 208 -17.99 19.45 5.71
N LEU A 209 -17.69 18.45 6.54
CA LEU A 209 -18.57 17.32 6.83
C LEU A 209 -19.89 17.78 7.49
N ALA A 210 -19.80 18.73 8.42
CA ALA A 210 -20.96 19.27 9.13
C ALA A 210 -21.75 20.30 8.31
N ARG A 211 -21.18 20.81 7.20
CA ARG A 211 -21.80 21.85 6.37
C ARG A 211 -23.07 21.32 5.70
N GLY A 212 -24.22 21.77 6.20
CA GLY A 212 -25.56 21.31 5.77
C GLY A 212 -26.30 20.50 6.84
N GLY A 213 -25.62 20.10 7.92
CA GLY A 213 -26.21 19.47 9.10
C GLY A 213 -26.44 20.45 10.25
N ARG A 214 -27.32 20.08 11.20
CA ARG A 214 -27.58 20.87 12.43
C ARG A 214 -26.49 20.70 13.51
N THR A 215 -25.55 19.78 13.32
CA THR A 215 -24.65 19.26 14.37
C THR A 215 -23.34 20.05 14.54
N GLY A 216 -22.96 20.93 13.62
CA GLY A 216 -21.64 21.59 13.63
C GLY A 216 -21.52 22.90 14.41
N SER A 217 -22.62 23.48 14.92
CA SER A 217 -22.61 24.89 15.37
C SER A 217 -21.87 25.15 16.69
N TYR A 218 -21.63 24.12 17.52
CA TYR A 218 -21.10 24.30 18.87
C TYR A 218 -19.56 24.19 18.98
N VAL A 219 -18.86 23.82 17.91
CA VAL A 219 -17.40 23.55 17.93
C VAL A 219 -16.57 24.78 17.55
N TYR A 220 -17.17 25.75 16.87
CA TYR A 220 -16.48 26.94 16.36
C TYR A 220 -17.04 28.20 17.03
N VAL A 221 -16.16 29.11 17.41
CA VAL A 221 -16.61 30.46 17.78
C VAL A 221 -17.13 31.21 16.55
N ALA A 222 -17.97 32.23 16.75
CA ALA A 222 -18.63 32.94 15.65
C ALA A 222 -17.65 33.47 14.58
N GLY A 223 -16.48 33.95 15.01
CA GLY A 223 -15.42 34.42 14.11
C GLY A 223 -14.83 33.30 13.24
N GLU A 224 -14.44 32.18 13.84
CA GLU A 224 -13.91 31.00 13.13
C GLU A 224 -14.92 30.46 12.12
N ARG A 225 -16.20 30.38 12.50
CA ARG A 225 -17.26 29.93 11.61
C ARG A 225 -17.42 30.86 10.42
N ALA A 226 -17.42 32.17 10.63
CA ALA A 226 -17.53 33.13 9.54
C ALA A 226 -16.32 33.04 8.57
N ALA A 227 -15.11 32.83 9.08
CA ALA A 227 -13.91 32.63 8.26
C ALA A 227 -14.01 31.33 7.44
N LEU A 228 -14.39 30.22 8.07
CA LEU A 228 -14.61 28.94 7.41
C LEU A 228 -15.72 29.01 6.34
N GLU A 229 -16.84 29.69 6.62
CA GLU A 229 -17.92 29.88 5.66
C GLU A 229 -17.46 30.67 4.42
N ARG A 230 -16.65 31.73 4.61
CA ARG A 230 -16.07 32.51 3.50
C ARG A 230 -15.13 31.68 2.63
N ARG A 231 -14.31 30.79 3.22
CA ARG A 231 -13.31 29.97 2.49
C ARG A 231 -13.80 28.59 2.13
N ALA A 232 -15.06 28.26 2.38
CA ALA A 232 -15.57 26.91 2.17
C ALA A 232 -15.49 26.43 0.72
N GLY A 233 -15.64 27.33 -0.26
CA GLY A 233 -15.46 27.00 -1.67
C GLY A 233 -14.02 26.56 -1.97
N ASP A 234 -13.04 27.27 -1.43
CA ASP A 234 -11.62 26.92 -1.56
C ASP A 234 -11.31 25.59 -0.86
N LEU A 235 -11.81 25.40 0.36
CA LEU A 235 -11.60 24.17 1.14
C LEU A 235 -12.26 22.95 0.46
N ALA A 236 -13.42 23.13 -0.16
CA ALA A 236 -14.14 22.07 -0.85
C ALA A 236 -13.35 21.49 -2.05
N ALA A 237 -12.44 22.27 -2.65
CA ALA A 237 -11.54 21.78 -3.71
C ALA A 237 -10.54 20.71 -3.21
N PHE A 238 -10.36 20.58 -1.89
CA PHE A 238 -9.42 19.66 -1.27
C PHE A 238 -10.10 18.55 -0.45
N ARG A 239 -11.39 18.28 -0.65
CA ARG A 239 -12.17 17.25 0.08
C ARG A 239 -11.47 15.88 0.18
N LYS A 240 -10.94 15.38 -0.95
CA LYS A 240 -10.19 14.12 -1.01
C LYS A 240 -9.00 14.08 -0.03
N LEU A 241 -8.30 15.20 0.13
CA LEU A 241 -7.18 15.30 1.09
C LEU A 241 -7.66 15.47 2.53
N LEU A 242 -8.85 16.03 2.73
CA LEU A 242 -9.44 16.22 4.05
C LEU A 242 -10.17 14.97 4.59
N GLY A 243 -10.15 13.86 3.85
CA GLY A 243 -10.69 12.57 4.30
C GLY A 243 -12.15 12.31 3.91
N GLU A 244 -12.71 13.07 2.95
CA GLU A 244 -13.98 12.78 2.26
C GLU A 244 -13.74 12.05 0.94
#